data_AF-A0A4Q4CP77-F1
#
_entry.id   AF-A0A4Q4CP77-F1
#
_cell.length_a   1.000
_cell.length_b   1.000
_cell.length_c   1.000
_cell.angle_alpha   90.00
_cell.angle_beta   90.00
_cell.angle_gamma   90.00
#
_symmetry.space_group_name_H-M   'P 1'
#
loop_
_entity.id
_entity.type
_entity.pdbx_description
1 polymer ?
#
loop_
_entity_poly.entity_id
_entity_poly.type
_entity_poly.pdbx_seq_one_letter_code
_entity_poly.pdbx_strand_id
1 'polypeptide(L)'
;MSASTYAAAPAPARPVAINAPAALASGAILLLGAGLLGQVVSPRQAELYLLGAALGLVLYHAAFGFTSAWRVFIADRRGAGLRAQMVMLAVAVLLFFPVLAAGSLFGQPVQGLVAPVGVSVVAGAFLFGIGMQMGGGCASGTLYTVGGGSVRMLLTLAAFVAGSALGAAHLHWWSALPHLPPISLVQLWGPVPEL
;
A
#
# COMPACT_ATOMS: atom_id res chain seq x y z
N MET A 1 -3.75 -32.32 -44.02
CA MET A 1 -3.67 -30.88 -44.36
C MET A 1 -3.70 -30.10 -43.05
N SER A 2 -2.53 -29.70 -42.54
CA SER A 2 -2.41 -28.95 -41.29
C SER A 2 -2.35 -27.46 -41.61
N ALA A 3 -3.43 -26.73 -41.30
CA ALA A 3 -3.44 -25.28 -41.37
C ALA A 3 -2.71 -24.72 -40.14
N SER A 4 -1.51 -24.18 -40.37
CA SER A 4 -0.78 -23.39 -39.39
C SER A 4 -1.47 -22.04 -39.27
N THR A 5 -2.26 -21.84 -38.22
CA THR A 5 -2.85 -20.55 -37.89
C THR A 5 -1.74 -19.64 -37.38
N TYR A 6 -1.21 -18.79 -38.25
CA TYR A 6 -0.34 -17.70 -37.85
C TYR A 6 -1.10 -16.81 -36.87
N ALA A 7 -0.68 -16.80 -35.61
CA ALA A 7 -1.18 -15.86 -34.62
C ALA A 7 -0.87 -14.44 -35.12
N ALA A 8 -1.93 -13.65 -35.36
CA ALA A 8 -1.79 -12.27 -35.80
C ALA A 8 -0.93 -11.48 -34.81
N ALA A 9 0.00 -10.67 -35.32
CA ALA A 9 0.82 -9.80 -34.52
C ALA A 9 -0.07 -8.86 -33.67
N PRO A 10 0.28 -8.62 -32.39
CA PRO A 10 -0.50 -7.72 -31.54
C PRO A 10 -0.55 -6.34 -32.18
N ALA A 11 -1.75 -5.76 -32.25
CA ALA A 11 -1.95 -4.42 -32.80
C ALA A 11 -1.09 -3.38 -32.05
N PRO A 12 -0.55 -2.36 -32.74
CA PRO A 12 0.25 -1.32 -32.10
C PRO A 12 -0.57 -0.65 -31.01
N ALA A 13 0.04 -0.48 -29.83
CA ALA A 13 -0.60 0.16 -28.70
C ALA A 13 -1.01 1.59 -29.09
N ARG A 14 -2.30 1.90 -28.95
CA ARG A 14 -2.85 3.23 -29.23
C ARG A 14 -2.13 4.23 -28.31
N PRO A 15 -1.65 5.38 -28.83
CA PRO A 15 -1.03 6.39 -27.97
C PRO A 15 -2.01 6.78 -26.87
N VAL A 16 -1.54 6.74 -25.62
CA VAL A 16 -2.32 7.17 -24.46
C VAL A 16 -2.56 8.67 -24.62
N ALA A 17 -3.78 9.05 -25.01
CA ALA A 17 -4.17 10.44 -25.07
C ALA A 17 -4.34 10.96 -23.64
N ILE A 18 -3.38 11.77 -23.17
CA ILE A 18 -3.48 12.43 -21.88
C ILE A 18 -4.63 13.44 -21.98
N ASN A 19 -5.62 13.29 -21.11
CA ASN A 19 -6.66 14.30 -20.95
C ASN A 19 -6.05 15.51 -20.23
N ALA A 20 -5.42 16.41 -21.02
CA ALA A 20 -4.72 17.58 -20.54
C ALA A 20 -5.54 18.44 -19.55
N PRO A 21 -6.83 18.76 -19.81
CA PRO A 21 -7.59 19.54 -18.83
C PRO A 21 -7.82 18.77 -17.53
N ALA A 22 -8.08 17.47 -17.58
CA ALA A 22 -8.22 16.66 -16.35
C ALA A 22 -6.91 16.59 -15.57
N ALA A 23 -5.78 16.36 -16.25
CA ALA A 23 -4.46 16.30 -15.62
C ALA A 23 -4.07 17.63 -14.97
N LEU A 24 -4.30 18.75 -15.68
CA LEU A 24 -4.05 20.10 -15.16
C LEU A 24 -4.98 20.43 -13.97
N ALA A 25 -6.26 20.07 -14.06
CA ALA A 25 -7.19 20.27 -12.96
C ALA A 25 -6.79 19.47 -11.72
N SER A 26 -6.42 18.18 -11.88
CA SER A 26 -5.93 17.35 -10.77
C SER A 26 -4.63 17.91 -10.17
N GLY A 27 -3.68 18.35 -11.01
CA GLY A 27 -2.45 18.99 -10.55
C GLY A 27 -2.71 20.30 -9.79
N ALA A 28 -3.60 21.14 -10.30
CA ALA A 28 -4.00 22.39 -9.64
C ALA A 28 -4.67 22.13 -8.28
N ILE A 29 -5.61 21.18 -8.21
CA ILE A 29 -6.27 20.79 -6.95
C ILE A 29 -5.23 20.28 -5.94
N LEU A 30 -4.27 19.46 -6.39
CA LEU A 30 -3.22 18.95 -5.53
C LEU A 30 -2.33 20.08 -4.97
N LEU A 31 -1.90 21.01 -5.81
CA LEU A 31 -1.06 22.13 -5.37
C LEU A 31 -1.83 23.12 -4.49
N LEU A 32 -3.10 23.40 -4.82
CA LEU A 32 -3.98 24.22 -3.99
C LEU A 32 -4.21 23.57 -2.62
N GLY A 33 -4.50 22.27 -2.59
CA GLY A 33 -4.67 21.51 -1.35
C GLY A 33 -3.41 21.52 -0.48
N ALA A 34 -2.24 21.32 -1.08
CA ALA A 34 -0.96 21.41 -0.38
C ALA A 34 -0.71 22.83 0.18
N GLY A 35 -0.98 23.87 -0.62
CA GLY A 35 -0.88 25.26 -0.18
C GLY A 35 -1.80 25.58 1.00
N LEU A 36 -3.08 25.17 0.91
CA LEU A 36 -4.06 25.37 1.97
C LEU A 36 -3.67 24.63 3.26
N LEU A 37 -3.27 23.35 3.18
CA LEU A 37 -2.82 22.59 4.34
C LEU A 37 -1.56 23.19 4.97
N GLY A 38 -0.65 23.70 4.14
CA GLY A 38 0.57 24.36 4.59
C GLY A 38 0.29 25.63 5.40
N GLN A 39 -0.70 26.41 4.98
CA GLN A 39 -1.08 27.68 5.63
C GLN A 39 -1.98 27.47 6.85
N VAL A 40 -2.95 26.54 6.78
CA VAL A 40 -3.98 26.37 7.81
C VAL A 40 -3.55 25.40 8.91
N VAL A 41 -2.79 24.36 8.57
CA VAL A 41 -2.47 23.28 9.51
C VAL A 41 -0.97 23.25 9.83
N SER A 42 -0.14 22.92 8.84
CA SER A 42 1.33 22.99 8.95
C SER A 42 1.99 22.64 7.61
N PRO A 43 3.22 23.12 7.36
CA PRO A 43 4.02 22.70 6.20
C PRO A 43 4.21 21.17 6.13
N ARG A 44 4.36 20.51 7.29
CA ARG A 44 4.49 19.04 7.36
C ARG A 44 3.27 18.30 6.81
N GLN A 45 2.06 18.80 7.07
CA GLN A 45 0.83 18.20 6.52
C GLN A 45 0.75 18.36 5.00
N ALA A 46 1.25 19.48 4.46
CA ALA A 46 1.36 19.66 3.01
C ALA A 46 2.33 18.65 2.38
N GLU A 47 3.49 18.42 3.01
CA GLU A 47 4.46 17.41 2.57
C GLU A 47 3.86 16.00 2.58
N LEU A 48 3.18 15.62 3.66
CA LEU A 48 2.52 14.32 3.79
C LEU A 48 1.39 14.13 2.77
N TYR A 49 0.65 15.20 2.46
CA TYR A 49 -0.38 15.19 1.44
C TYR A 49 0.20 14.96 0.04
N LEU A 50 1.28 15.66 -0.31
CA LEU A 50 1.99 15.45 -1.57
C LEU A 50 2.61 14.04 -1.66
N LEU A 51 3.18 13.55 -0.56
CA LEU A 51 3.69 12.18 -0.47
C LEU A 51 2.58 11.15 -0.71
N GLY A 52 1.40 11.34 -0.11
CA GLY A 52 0.23 10.49 -0.32
C GLY A 52 -0.21 10.46 -1.78
N ALA A 53 -0.20 11.61 -2.46
CA ALA A 53 -0.52 11.70 -3.88
C ALA A 53 0.53 10.99 -4.76
N ALA A 54 1.83 11.17 -4.45
CA ALA A 54 2.91 10.47 -5.15
C ALA A 54 2.78 8.94 -4.97
N LEU A 55 2.51 8.47 -3.76
CA LEU A 55 2.26 7.05 -3.49
C LEU A 55 1.03 6.54 -4.25
N GLY A 56 -0.06 7.31 -4.29
CA GLY A 56 -1.25 6.97 -5.07
C GLY A 56 -0.97 6.82 -6.57
N LEU A 57 -0.17 7.73 -7.13
CA LEU A 57 0.26 7.68 -8.53
C LEU A 57 1.10 6.43 -8.84
N VAL A 58 2.01 6.07 -7.94
CA VAL A 58 2.82 4.85 -8.04
C VAL A 58 1.93 3.61 -7.97
N LEU A 59 1.00 3.55 -7.01
CA LEU A 59 0.07 2.41 -6.87
C LEU A 59 -0.81 2.23 -8.12
N TYR A 60 -1.29 3.33 -8.70
CA TYR A 60 -2.09 3.34 -9.93
C TYR A 60 -1.31 2.79 -11.12
N HIS A 61 -0.12 3.33 -11.39
CA HIS A 61 0.68 2.88 -12.53
C HIS A 61 1.25 1.47 -12.35
N ALA A 62 1.54 1.06 -11.12
CA ALA A 62 1.99 -0.29 -10.83
C ALA A 62 0.84 -1.32 -10.82
N ALA A 63 -0.43 -0.88 -10.91
CA ALA A 63 -1.61 -1.73 -10.70
C ALA A 63 -1.45 -2.65 -9.47
N PHE A 64 -0.92 -2.07 -8.39
CA PHE A 64 -0.29 -2.84 -7.32
C PHE A 64 -1.32 -3.38 -6.32
N GLY A 65 -1.37 -4.71 -6.17
CA GLY A 65 -2.18 -5.37 -5.15
C GLY A 65 -1.51 -6.60 -4.57
N PHE A 66 -1.50 -6.72 -3.24
CA PHE A 66 -0.99 -7.90 -2.53
C PHE A 66 -1.79 -9.15 -2.90
N THR A 67 -3.11 -9.13 -2.67
CA THR A 67 -3.98 -10.30 -2.94
C THR A 67 -3.99 -10.72 -4.40
N SER A 68 -3.97 -9.77 -5.35
CA SER A 68 -3.99 -10.08 -6.78
C SER A 68 -2.71 -10.77 -7.23
N ALA A 69 -1.54 -10.33 -6.76
CA ALA A 69 -0.26 -10.97 -7.07
C ALA A 69 -0.20 -12.42 -6.58
N TRP A 70 -0.66 -12.68 -5.34
CA TRP A 70 -0.75 -14.03 -4.79
C TRP A 70 -1.74 -14.91 -5.56
N ARG A 71 -2.92 -14.39 -5.90
CA ARG A 71 -3.93 -15.12 -6.68
C ARG A 71 -3.41 -15.51 -8.07
N VAL A 72 -2.78 -14.59 -8.79
CA VAL A 72 -2.16 -14.84 -10.11
C VAL A 72 -1.02 -15.85 -10.00
N PHE A 73 -0.22 -15.78 -8.93
CA PHE A 73 0.83 -16.78 -8.71
C PHE A 73 0.25 -18.19 -8.47
N ILE A 74 -0.79 -18.32 -7.65
CA ILE A 74 -1.40 -19.63 -7.35
C ILE A 74 -2.12 -20.19 -8.57
N ALA A 75 -2.95 -19.39 -9.24
CA ALA A 75 -3.77 -19.83 -10.36
C ALA A 75 -2.97 -19.99 -11.66
N ASP A 76 -2.17 -18.99 -12.02
CA ASP A 76 -1.50 -18.93 -13.33
C ASP A 76 -0.01 -19.31 -13.25
N ARG A 77 0.52 -19.60 -12.05
CA ARG A 77 1.95 -19.87 -11.80
C ARG A 77 2.88 -18.72 -12.21
N ARG A 78 2.34 -17.49 -12.35
CA ARG A 78 3.10 -16.30 -12.74
C ARG A 78 3.58 -15.52 -11.50
N GLY A 79 4.85 -15.69 -11.16
CA GLY A 79 5.47 -15.08 -9.97
C GLY A 79 5.92 -13.62 -10.11
N ALA A 80 5.66 -12.96 -11.24
CA ALA A 80 6.16 -11.60 -11.49
C ALA A 80 5.71 -10.58 -10.42
N GLY A 81 4.43 -10.63 -10.01
CA GLY A 81 3.89 -9.75 -8.97
C GLY A 81 4.52 -10.00 -7.60
N LEU A 82 4.72 -11.28 -7.21
CA LEU A 82 5.39 -11.62 -5.96
C LEU A 82 6.85 -11.17 -5.95
N ARG A 83 7.58 -11.36 -7.06
CA ARG A 83 8.95 -10.87 -7.18
C ARG A 83 9.02 -9.34 -7.05
N ALA A 84 8.09 -8.61 -7.65
CA ALA A 84 8.02 -7.16 -7.51
C ALA A 84 7.79 -6.74 -6.04
N GLN A 85 6.94 -7.47 -5.31
CA GLN A 85 6.73 -7.23 -3.87
C GLN A 85 7.97 -7.53 -3.02
N MET A 86 8.69 -8.62 -3.33
CA MET A 86 9.93 -8.94 -2.63
C MET A 86 11.02 -7.90 -2.90
N VAL A 87 11.15 -7.41 -4.13
CA VAL A 87 12.07 -6.32 -4.48
C VAL A 87 11.68 -5.02 -3.77
N MET A 88 10.39 -4.68 -3.77
CA MET A 88 9.88 -3.52 -3.03
C MET A 88 10.23 -3.62 -1.53
N LEU A 89 10.01 -4.78 -0.92
CA LEU A 89 10.34 -5.02 0.49
C LEU A 89 11.84 -4.90 0.73
N ALA A 90 12.68 -5.49 -0.13
CA ALA A 90 14.13 -5.39 -0.02
C ALA A 90 14.62 -3.93 -0.11
N VAL A 91 14.10 -3.16 -1.07
CA VAL A 91 14.42 -1.73 -1.20
C VAL A 91 13.95 -0.95 0.02
N ALA A 92 12.74 -1.22 0.53
CA ALA A 92 12.24 -0.58 1.74
C ALA A 92 13.16 -0.87 2.94
N VAL A 93 13.56 -2.12 3.14
CA VAL A 93 14.50 -2.51 4.22
C VAL A 93 15.83 -1.77 4.07
N LEU A 94 16.43 -1.77 2.88
CA LEU A 94 17.72 -1.11 2.62
C LEU A 94 17.68 0.41 2.86
N LEU A 95 16.53 1.05 2.63
CA LEU A 95 16.37 2.49 2.85
C LEU A 95 16.02 2.81 4.31
N PHE A 96 15.13 2.06 4.95
CA PHE A 96 14.63 2.38 6.29
C PHE A 96 15.56 1.92 7.41
N PHE A 97 16.25 0.78 7.28
CA PHE A 97 17.05 0.23 8.38
C PHE A 97 18.24 1.12 8.78
N PRO A 98 19.01 1.71 7.85
CA PRO A 98 20.08 2.64 8.20
C PRO A 98 19.57 3.88 8.95
N VAL A 99 18.42 4.40 8.52
CA VAL A 99 17.77 5.55 9.16
C VAL A 99 17.31 5.21 10.57
N LEU A 100 16.69 4.03 10.75
CA LEU A 100 16.27 3.53 12.06
C LEU A 100 17.46 3.29 12.99
N ALA A 101 18.58 2.78 12.46
CA ALA A 101 19.81 2.57 13.23
C ALA A 101 20.46 3.89 13.66
N ALA A 102 20.39 4.93 12.82
CA ALA A 102 20.87 6.27 13.17
C ALA A 102 20.02 6.96 14.25
N GLY A 103 18.78 6.52 14.49
CA GLY A 103 17.87 7.03 15.52
C GLY A 103 17.32 8.45 15.27
N SER A 104 17.84 9.15 14.26
CA SER A 104 17.33 10.44 13.82
C SER A 104 17.55 10.64 12.32
N LEU A 105 16.67 11.41 11.69
CA LEU A 105 16.78 11.82 10.29
C LEU A 105 16.38 13.30 10.18
N PHE A 106 17.25 14.13 9.60
CA PHE A 106 17.02 15.58 9.46
C PHE A 106 16.65 16.27 10.80
N GLY A 107 17.27 15.83 11.90
CA GLY A 107 17.00 16.35 13.24
C GLY A 107 15.68 15.88 13.87
N GLN A 108 14.93 15.00 13.20
CA GLN A 108 13.72 14.37 13.74
C GLN A 108 14.05 13.00 14.30
N PRO A 109 13.62 12.65 15.53
CA PRO A 109 13.82 11.31 16.07
C PRO A 109 13.04 10.29 15.24
N VAL A 110 13.68 9.17 14.93
CA VAL A 110 13.07 8.06 14.18
C VAL A 110 13.21 6.79 15.01
N GLN A 111 12.09 6.12 15.25
CA GLN A 111 12.05 4.89 16.03
C GLN A 111 11.18 3.84 15.35
N GLY A 112 11.57 2.57 15.49
CA GLY A 112 10.79 1.45 15.00
C GLY A 112 9.55 1.23 15.88
N LEU A 113 8.39 1.07 15.26
CA LEU A 113 7.16 0.70 15.97
C LEU A 113 7.08 -0.83 16.08
N VAL A 114 7.49 -1.37 17.23
CA VAL A 114 7.41 -2.81 17.52
C VAL A 114 6.12 -3.07 18.29
N ALA A 115 5.10 -3.58 17.59
CA ALA A 115 3.82 -3.92 18.20
C ALA A 115 3.82 -5.40 18.67
N PRO A 116 3.15 -5.71 19.81
CA PRO A 116 3.03 -7.08 20.28
C PRO A 116 2.18 -7.94 19.34
N VAL A 117 2.60 -9.19 19.13
CA VAL A 117 1.79 -10.17 18.40
C VAL A 117 0.81 -10.81 19.39
N GLY A 118 -0.49 -10.69 19.13
CA GLY A 118 -1.51 -11.22 20.02
C GLY A 118 -2.75 -11.73 19.32
N VAL A 119 -3.76 -12.10 20.11
CA VAL A 119 -5.04 -12.61 19.61
C VAL A 119 -5.73 -11.61 18.67
N SER A 120 -5.57 -10.30 18.94
CA SER A 120 -6.11 -9.23 18.10
C SER A 120 -5.54 -9.23 16.68
N VAL A 121 -4.23 -9.47 16.52
CA VAL A 121 -3.57 -9.55 15.21
C VAL A 121 -4.09 -10.76 14.44
N VAL A 122 -4.24 -11.92 15.09
CA VAL A 122 -4.77 -13.13 14.47
C VAL A 122 -6.22 -12.91 14.01
N ALA A 123 -7.09 -12.46 14.91
CA ALA A 123 -8.48 -12.18 14.60
C ALA A 123 -8.61 -11.13 13.48
N GLY A 124 -7.83 -10.04 13.57
CA GLY A 124 -7.78 -8.98 12.56
C GLY A 124 -7.33 -9.50 11.19
N ALA A 125 -6.32 -10.37 11.14
CA ALA A 125 -5.82 -10.96 9.90
C ALA A 125 -6.89 -11.84 9.21
N PHE A 126 -7.65 -12.63 9.97
CA PHE A 126 -8.75 -13.44 9.42
C PHE A 126 -9.91 -12.57 8.93
N LEU A 127 -10.36 -11.60 9.72
CA LEU A 127 -11.43 -10.68 9.34
C LEU A 127 -11.05 -9.85 8.11
N PHE A 128 -9.80 -9.37 8.07
CA PHE A 128 -9.26 -8.66 6.91
C PHE A 128 -9.20 -9.57 5.69
N GLY A 129 -8.76 -10.83 5.83
CA GLY A 129 -8.77 -11.83 4.77
C GLY A 129 -10.16 -12.09 4.18
N ILE A 130 -11.16 -12.30 5.04
CA ILE A 130 -12.57 -12.46 4.62
C ILE A 130 -13.06 -11.20 3.91
N GLY A 131 -12.74 -10.02 4.46
CA GLY A 131 -13.04 -8.72 3.84
C GLY A 131 -12.42 -8.56 2.46
N MET A 132 -11.16 -8.96 2.27
CA MET A 132 -10.49 -8.93 0.95
C MET A 132 -11.17 -9.83 -0.07
N GLN A 133 -11.65 -11.00 0.35
CA GLN A 133 -12.35 -11.93 -0.55
C GLN A 133 -13.71 -11.39 -0.96
N MET A 134 -14.48 -10.81 -0.04
CA MET A 134 -15.77 -10.19 -0.35
C MET A 134 -15.61 -8.88 -1.14
N GLY A 135 -14.63 -8.06 -0.78
CA GLY A 135 -14.38 -6.75 -1.39
C GLY A 135 -13.64 -6.78 -2.72
N GLY A 136 -13.11 -7.95 -3.12
CA GLY A 136 -12.42 -8.14 -4.40
C GLY A 136 -10.98 -7.62 -4.45
N GLY A 137 -10.42 -7.16 -3.34
CA GLY A 137 -9.07 -6.59 -3.29
C GLY A 137 -8.56 -6.33 -1.87
N CYS A 138 -7.24 -6.18 -1.75
CA CYS A 138 -6.59 -5.62 -0.55
C CYS A 138 -6.71 -4.10 -0.52
N ALA A 139 -6.29 -3.46 0.58
CA ALA A 139 -6.33 -2.00 0.72
C ALA A 139 -5.67 -1.26 -0.46
N SER A 140 -4.43 -1.62 -0.82
CA SER A 140 -3.73 -1.00 -1.96
C SER A 140 -4.45 -1.25 -3.29
N GLY A 141 -4.97 -2.47 -3.49
CA GLY A 141 -5.78 -2.84 -4.64
C GLY A 141 -7.04 -2.00 -4.77
N THR A 142 -7.76 -1.81 -3.66
CA THR A 142 -8.95 -0.98 -3.58
C THR A 142 -8.64 0.47 -3.92
N LEU A 143 -7.60 1.05 -3.33
CA LEU A 143 -7.23 2.45 -3.53
C LEU A 143 -6.93 2.77 -5.00
N TYR A 144 -6.09 1.97 -5.67
CA TYR A 144 -5.75 2.26 -7.07
C TYR A 144 -6.92 1.98 -8.02
N THR A 145 -7.74 0.97 -7.72
CA THR A 145 -8.89 0.62 -8.57
C THR A 145 -10.01 1.66 -8.44
N VAL A 146 -10.22 2.22 -7.23
CA VAL A 146 -11.08 3.40 -7.03
C VAL A 146 -10.51 4.61 -7.74
N GLY A 147 -9.21 4.89 -7.59
CA GLY A 147 -8.53 5.99 -8.28
C GLY A 147 -8.61 5.89 -9.81
N GLY A 148 -8.70 4.67 -10.34
CA GLY A 148 -8.97 4.39 -11.76
C GLY A 148 -10.43 4.52 -12.21
N GLY A 149 -11.34 4.92 -11.33
CA GLY A 149 -12.76 5.18 -11.65
C GLY A 149 -13.73 4.05 -11.36
N SER A 150 -13.33 3.00 -10.61
CA SER A 150 -14.25 1.90 -10.29
C SER A 150 -15.25 2.27 -9.21
N VAL A 151 -16.49 2.53 -9.61
CA VAL A 151 -17.62 2.79 -8.69
C VAL A 151 -17.90 1.59 -7.79
N ARG A 152 -17.70 0.36 -8.29
CA ARG A 152 -17.87 -0.86 -7.48
C ARG A 152 -16.94 -0.87 -6.26
N MET A 153 -15.68 -0.45 -6.45
CA MET A 153 -14.69 -0.46 -5.37
C MET A 153 -14.89 0.69 -4.36
N LEU A 154 -15.73 1.70 -4.68
CA LEU A 154 -16.09 2.73 -3.70
C LEU A 154 -16.83 2.14 -2.50
N LEU A 155 -17.70 1.15 -2.71
CA LEU A 155 -18.38 0.46 -1.62
C LEU A 155 -17.39 -0.29 -0.72
N THR A 156 -16.44 -1.01 -1.34
CA THR A 156 -15.36 -1.66 -0.61
C THR A 156 -14.54 -0.65 0.20
N LEU A 157 -14.20 0.50 -0.39
CA LEU A 157 -13.45 1.56 0.28
C LEU A 157 -14.24 2.15 1.45
N ALA A 158 -15.53 2.45 1.26
CA ALA A 158 -16.38 3.00 2.31
C ALA A 158 -16.52 2.03 3.50
N ALA A 159 -16.78 0.75 3.22
CA ALA A 159 -16.83 -0.29 4.24
C ALA A 159 -15.46 -0.48 4.93
N PHE A 160 -14.37 -0.41 4.18
CA PHE A 160 -13.01 -0.47 4.73
C PHE A 160 -12.72 0.70 5.68
N VAL A 161 -13.11 1.93 5.32
CA VAL A 161 -12.97 3.11 6.18
C VAL A 161 -13.84 2.98 7.43
N ALA A 162 -15.12 2.62 7.29
CA ALA A 162 -16.02 2.43 8.42
C ALA A 162 -15.52 1.34 9.38
N GLY A 163 -15.13 0.18 8.84
CA GLY A 163 -14.58 -0.92 9.64
C GLY A 163 -13.27 -0.56 10.33
N SER A 164 -12.37 0.17 9.65
CA SER A 164 -11.11 0.63 10.25
C SER A 164 -11.36 1.64 11.37
N ALA A 165 -12.31 2.57 11.20
CA ALA A 165 -12.71 3.52 12.23
C ALA A 165 -13.32 2.82 13.45
N LEU A 166 -14.20 1.83 13.23
CA LEU A 166 -14.76 1.01 14.31
C LEU A 166 -13.67 0.21 15.03
N GLY A 167 -12.72 -0.37 14.30
CA GLY A 167 -11.57 -1.07 14.88
C GLY A 167 -10.72 -0.15 15.74
N ALA A 168 -10.44 1.06 15.26
CA ALA A 168 -9.71 2.08 16.01
C ALA A 168 -10.46 2.53 17.28
N ALA A 169 -11.79 2.68 17.21
CA ALA A 169 -12.60 3.02 18.39
C ALA A 169 -12.55 1.94 19.48
N HIS A 170 -12.40 0.67 19.10
CA HIS A 170 -12.30 -0.47 20.02
C HIS A 170 -10.84 -0.86 20.34
N LEU A 171 -9.86 -0.03 19.98
CA LEU A 171 -8.44 -0.36 20.09
C LEU A 171 -8.01 -0.75 21.52
N HIS A 172 -8.57 -0.10 22.54
CA HIS A 172 -8.29 -0.44 23.95
C HIS A 172 -8.71 -1.87 24.29
N TRP A 173 -9.87 -2.32 23.79
CA TRP A 173 -10.32 -3.69 23.99
C TRP A 173 -9.44 -4.68 23.23
N TRP A 174 -9.10 -4.37 21.97
CA TRP A 174 -8.21 -5.20 21.15
C TRP A 174 -6.80 -5.35 21.74
N SER A 175 -6.28 -4.32 22.39
CA SER A 175 -4.94 -4.33 23.01
C SER A 175 -4.91 -5.00 24.38
N ALA A 176 -6.04 -5.09 25.07
CA ALA A 176 -6.16 -5.79 26.37
C ALA A 176 -6.21 -7.32 26.24
N LEU A 177 -6.43 -7.85 25.03
CA LEU A 177 -6.43 -9.29 24.77
C LEU A 177 -5.03 -9.90 24.99
N PRO A 178 -4.95 -11.23 25.24
CA PRO A 178 -3.67 -11.92 25.39
C PRO A 178 -2.73 -11.67 24.21
N HIS A 179 -1.51 -11.27 24.51
CA HIS A 179 -0.47 -10.99 23.54
C HIS A 179 0.90 -11.38 24.07
N LEU A 180 1.80 -11.69 23.14
CA LEU A 180 3.21 -11.89 23.41
C LEU A 180 3.89 -10.55 23.69
N PRO A 181 5.01 -10.52 24.43
CA PRO A 181 5.80 -9.31 24.56
C PRO A 181 6.21 -8.78 23.16
N PRO A 182 6.41 -7.47 22.99
CA PRO A 182 6.97 -6.91 21.76
C PRO A 182 8.36 -7.51 21.51
N ILE A 183 8.49 -8.30 20.44
CA ILE A 183 9.74 -8.97 20.06
C ILE A 183 10.29 -8.27 18.82
N SER A 184 11.47 -7.66 18.96
CA SER A 184 12.18 -7.05 17.85
C SER A 184 13.31 -7.95 17.37
N LEU A 185 13.18 -8.50 16.16
CA LEU A 185 14.23 -9.33 15.55
C LEU A 185 15.55 -8.56 15.37
N VAL A 186 15.48 -7.25 15.12
CA VAL A 186 16.67 -6.38 15.01
C VAL A 186 17.38 -6.22 16.34
N GLN A 187 16.65 -6.13 17.46
CA GLN A 187 17.27 -6.07 18.79
C GLN A 187 17.81 -7.44 19.23
N LEU A 188 17.15 -8.52 18.83
CA LEU A 188 17.56 -9.88 19.15
C LEU A 188 18.81 -10.30 18.38
N TRP A 189 18.86 -10.04 17.07
CA TRP A 189 19.89 -10.61 16.17
C TRP A 189 20.77 -9.53 15.50
N GLY A 190 20.58 -8.25 15.83
CA GLY A 190 21.28 -7.13 15.19
C GLY A 190 20.76 -6.84 13.77
N PRO A 191 21.19 -5.72 13.15
CA PRO A 191 20.92 -5.46 11.73
C PRO A 191 21.61 -6.46 10.79
N VAL A 192 22.58 -7.25 11.28
CA VAL A 192 23.31 -8.30 10.57
C VAL A 192 23.85 -9.31 11.61
N PRO A 193 23.63 -10.63 11.48
CA PRO A 193 24.57 -11.60 12.04
C PRO A 193 25.81 -11.59 11.14
N GLU A 194 26.86 -10.92 11.60
CA GLU A 194 28.25 -10.93 11.11
C GLU A 194 28.50 -11.33 9.63
N LEU A 195 28.76 -10.32 8.80
CA LEU A 195 29.70 -10.40 7.68
C LEU A 195 30.85 -9.43 7.96
#